data_AF-A0A3M1S9M1-F1
#
_entry.id   AF-A0A3M1S9M1-F1
#
_cell.length_a   1.000
_cell.length_b   1.000
_cell.length_c   1.000
_cell.angle_alpha   90.00
_cell.angle_beta   90.00
_cell.angle_gamma   90.00
#
_symmetry.space_group_name_H-M   'P 1'
#
loop_
_entity.id
_entity.type
_entity.pdbx_description
1 polymer ?
#
loop_
_entity_poly.entity_id
_entity_poly.type
_entity_poly.pdbx_seq_one_letter_code
_entity_poly.pdbx_strand_id
1 'polypeptide(L)'
;YFYELPTHHCPFDILQGYYHYIGYPLYGTLFCGTALGMLVGVVEYLKKRFRLDEKVDRYQRKWALFSMGLIVMFIAISVYPMVFSSFTLEGY
;
A
#
# COMPACT_ATOMS: atom_id res chain seq x y z
N TYR A 1 -16.34 9.27 14.83
CA TYR A 1 -17.31 8.48 14.05
C TYR A 1 -17.01 8.71 12.59
N PHE A 2 -16.52 7.68 11.88
CA PHE A 2 -16.11 7.75 10.48
C PHE A 2 -17.21 7.28 9.50
N TYR A 3 -18.43 7.06 9.99
CA TYR A 3 -19.55 6.58 9.20
C TYR A 3 -20.86 7.05 9.84
N GLU A 4 -21.54 7.99 9.19
CA GLU A 4 -22.81 8.55 9.67
C GLU A 4 -24.04 8.03 8.91
N LEU A 5 -23.87 7.13 7.91
CA LEU A 5 -25.00 6.46 7.26
C LEU A 5 -24.75 4.96 7.03
N PRO A 6 -25.68 4.07 7.45
CA PRO A 6 -25.53 2.61 7.38
C PRO A 6 -25.78 2.01 5.98
N THR A 7 -26.07 2.83 4.96
CA THR A 7 -26.50 2.35 3.62
C THR A 7 -25.58 2.73 2.46
N HIS A 8 -24.51 3.51 2.69
CA HIS A 8 -23.58 3.93 1.64
C HIS A 8 -22.13 3.64 2.04
N HIS A 9 -21.72 2.38 1.91
CA HIS A 9 -20.33 1.94 2.09
C HIS A 9 -19.52 2.16 0.82
N CYS A 10 -19.45 3.40 0.30
CA CYS A 10 -18.64 3.63 -0.88
C CYS A 10 -17.16 3.74 -0.45
N PRO A 11 -16.29 2.79 -0.84
CA PRO A 11 -14.88 2.80 -0.43
C PRO A 11 -14.13 4.03 -0.95
N PHE A 12 -14.71 4.75 -1.91
CA PHE A 12 -14.16 5.97 -2.49
C PHE A 12 -14.39 7.23 -1.64
N ASP A 13 -15.22 7.18 -0.59
CA ASP A 13 -15.49 8.37 0.23
C ASP A 13 -14.23 8.85 0.98
N ILE A 14 -13.30 7.95 1.32
CA ILE A 14 -12.00 8.30 1.92
C ILE A 14 -11.09 9.16 1.01
N LEU A 15 -11.39 9.22 -0.29
CA LEU A 15 -10.72 10.11 -1.24
C LEU A 15 -11.27 11.54 -1.19
N GLN A 16 -12.46 11.75 -0.61
CA GLN A 16 -13.07 13.07 -0.56
C GLN A 16 -12.40 13.97 0.47
N GLY A 17 -12.53 15.29 0.27
CA GLY A 17 -11.90 16.29 1.14
C GLY A 17 -12.38 16.27 2.59
N TYR A 18 -13.55 15.68 2.86
CA TYR A 18 -14.04 15.45 4.22
C TYR A 18 -13.07 14.62 5.07
N TYR A 19 -12.31 13.72 4.44
CA TYR A 19 -11.27 12.90 5.09
C TYR A 19 -9.86 13.41 4.82
N HIS A 20 -9.70 14.70 4.57
CA HIS A 20 -8.41 15.34 4.26
C HIS A 20 -7.65 14.67 3.13
N TYR A 21 -8.35 14.02 2.18
CA TYR A 21 -7.74 13.32 1.05
C TYR A 21 -6.78 12.18 1.44
N ILE A 22 -6.93 11.60 2.63
CA ILE A 22 -6.03 10.55 3.15
C ILE A 22 -6.07 9.26 2.31
N GLY A 23 -7.14 9.05 1.54
CA GLY A 23 -7.22 7.94 0.58
C GLY A 23 -6.12 7.96 -0.48
N TYR A 24 -5.70 9.14 -0.96
CA TYR A 24 -4.69 9.25 -2.01
C TYR A 24 -3.31 8.68 -1.63
N PRO A 25 -2.70 9.08 -0.49
CA PRO A 25 -1.45 8.47 -0.07
C PRO A 25 -1.62 6.98 0.27
N LEU A 26 -2.78 6.56 0.77
CA LEU A 26 -3.06 5.17 1.12
C LEU A 26 -3.12 4.27 -0.13
N TYR A 27 -3.91 4.64 -1.13
CA TYR A 27 -3.96 3.91 -2.41
C TYR A 27 -2.65 4.03 -3.18
N GLY A 28 -2.00 5.19 -3.18
CA GLY A 28 -0.74 5.41 -3.88
C GLY A 28 0.39 4.53 -3.34
N THR A 29 0.52 4.44 -2.02
CA THR A 29 1.54 3.58 -1.39
C THR A 29 1.29 2.11 -1.61
N LEU A 30 0.04 1.67 -1.47
CA LEU A 30 -0.35 0.29 -1.71
C LEU A 30 -0.10 -0.11 -3.17
N PHE A 31 -0.57 0.69 -4.12
CA PHE A 31 -0.41 0.40 -5.55
C PHE A 31 1.06 0.39 -5.96
N CYS A 32 1.83 1.43 -5.63
CA CYS A 32 3.23 1.49 -5.99
C CYS A 32 4.05 0.39 -5.30
N GLY A 33 3.76 0.09 -4.02
CA GLY A 33 4.44 -0.95 -3.26
C GLY A 33 4.21 -2.33 -3.85
N THR A 34 2.96 -2.67 -4.15
CA THR A 34 2.60 -3.96 -4.76
C THR A 34 3.09 -4.08 -6.20
N ALA A 35 2.96 -3.04 -7.02
CA ALA A 35 3.45 -3.05 -8.40
C ALA A 35 4.97 -3.28 -8.48
N LEU A 36 5.75 -2.59 -7.65
CA LEU A 36 7.20 -2.79 -7.60
C LEU A 36 7.60 -4.16 -7.04
N GLY A 37 6.87 -4.65 -6.04
CA GLY A 37 7.08 -6.00 -5.50
C GLY A 37 6.81 -7.09 -6.53
N MET A 38 5.72 -6.95 -7.29
CA MET A 38 5.39 -7.85 -8.39
C MET A 38 6.44 -7.78 -9.51
N LEU A 39 6.88 -6.58 -9.86
CA LEU A 39 7.91 -6.36 -10.89
C LEU A 39 9.23 -7.04 -10.53
N VAL A 40 9.67 -6.97 -9.26
CA VAL A 40 10.84 -7.71 -8.77
C VAL A 40 10.66 -9.22 -8.95
N GLY A 41 9.48 -9.78 -8.66
CA GLY A 41 9.19 -11.20 -8.85
C GLY A 41 9.21 -11.64 -10.33
N VAL A 42 8.65 -10.82 -11.22
CA VAL A 42 8.67 -11.06 -12.67
C VAL A 42 10.11 -11.01 -13.21
N VAL A 43 10.89 -10.02 -12.78
CA VAL A 43 12.29 -9.86 -13.18
C VAL A 43 13.13 -11.06 -12.70
N GLU A 44 12.93 -11.54 -11.48
CA GLU A 44 13.62 -12.73 -10.96
C GLU A 44 13.31 -13.99 -11.78
N TYR A 45 12.03 -14.19 -12.13
CA TYR A 45 11.60 -15.31 -12.97
C TYR A 45 12.26 -15.26 -14.36
N LEU A 46 12.31 -14.08 -15.00
CA LEU A 46 12.97 -13.89 -16.28
C LEU A 46 14.49 -14.05 -16.17
N LYS A 47 15.11 -13.56 -15.09
CA LYS A 47 16.55 -13.71 -14.82
C LYS A 47 16.96 -15.18 -14.78
N LYS A 48 16.18 -16.01 -14.08
CA LYS A 48 16.41 -17.46 -14.00
C LYS A 48 16.30 -18.15 -15.37
N ARG A 49 15.41 -17.67 -16.24
CA ARG A 49 15.17 -18.27 -17.56
C ARG A 49 16.16 -17.82 -18.64
N PHE A 50 16.60 -16.55 -18.60
CA PHE A 50 17.43 -15.95 -19.64
C PHE A 50 18.90 -15.71 -19.23
N ARG A 51 19.30 -16.10 -18.00
CA ARG A 51 20.65 -15.86 -17.44
C ARG A 51 21.08 -14.38 -17.58
N LEU A 52 20.22 -13.47 -17.11
CA LEU A 52 20.49 -12.02 -17.15
C LEU A 52 21.56 -11.61 -16.12
N ASP A 53 22.39 -10.64 -16.48
CA ASP A 53 23.59 -10.18 -15.76
C ASP A 53 23.36 -9.63 -14.34
N GLU A 54 24.43 -9.68 -13.53
CA GLU A 54 24.53 -9.13 -12.15
C GLU A 54 24.16 -7.64 -12.04
N LYS A 55 24.24 -6.87 -13.13
CA LYS A 55 23.86 -5.45 -13.14
C LYS A 55 22.38 -5.25 -12.78
N VAL A 56 21.51 -6.19 -13.16
CA VAL A 56 20.07 -6.16 -12.87
C VAL A 56 19.82 -6.34 -11.37
N ASP A 57 20.66 -7.11 -10.68
CA ASP A 57 20.50 -7.47 -9.28
C ASP A 57 20.57 -6.25 -8.35
N ARG A 58 21.47 -5.30 -8.67
CA ARG A 58 21.60 -4.05 -7.92
C ARG A 58 20.34 -3.18 -8.03
N TYR A 59 19.72 -3.11 -9.21
CA TYR A 59 18.49 -2.34 -9.41
C TYR A 59 17.29 -3.05 -8.77
N GLN A 60 17.21 -4.38 -8.91
CA GLN A 60 16.18 -5.19 -8.30
C GLN A 60 16.16 -5.03 -6.78
N ARG A 61 17.34 -5.02 -6.13
CA ARG A 61 17.44 -4.78 -4.68
C ARG A 61 16.93 -3.39 -4.27
N LYS A 62 17.21 -2.35 -5.06
CA LYS A 62 16.69 -1.00 -4.81
C LYS A 62 15.17 -0.95 -4.95
N TRP A 63 14.61 -1.59 -5.99
CA TRP A 63 13.17 -1.66 -6.20
C TRP A 63 12.46 -2.46 -5.10
N ALA A 64 13.06 -3.55 -4.63
CA ALA A 64 12.56 -4.33 -3.50
C ALA A 64 12.54 -3.50 -2.21
N LEU A 65 13.63 -2.79 -1.91
CA LEU A 65 13.67 -1.90 -0.73
C LEU A 65 12.62 -0.78 -0.82
N PHE A 66 12.42 -0.21 -2.01
CA PHE A 66 11.40 0.82 -2.21
C PHE A 66 9.98 0.25 -2.05
N SER A 67 9.71 -0.94 -2.58
CA SER A 67 8.45 -1.67 -2.37
C SER A 67 8.17 -1.92 -0.88
N MET A 68 9.17 -2.43 -0.15
CA MET A 68 9.06 -2.63 1.30
C MET A 68 8.78 -1.32 2.05
N GLY A 69 9.49 -0.25 1.70
CA GLY A 69 9.27 1.07 2.29
C GLY A 69 7.85 1.60 2.06
N LEU A 70 7.31 1.44 0.85
CA LEU A 70 5.94 1.85 0.54
C LEU A 70 4.89 1.03 1.29
N ILE A 71 5.09 -0.29 1.42
CA ILE A 71 4.17 -1.15 2.18
C ILE A 71 4.22 -0.81 3.67
N VAL A 72 5.40 -0.55 4.24
CA VAL A 72 5.53 -0.09 5.63
C VAL A 72 4.83 1.25 5.82
N MET A 73 4.96 2.18 4.86
CA MET A 73 4.27 3.46 4.90
C MET A 73 2.75 3.28 4.83
N PHE A 74 2.25 2.40 3.96
CA PHE A 74 0.84 2.04 3.89
C PHE A 74 0.32 1.49 5.23
N ILE A 75 1.06 0.58 5.86
CA ILE A 75 0.71 0.02 7.17
C ILE A 75 0.68 1.12 8.22
N ALA A 76 1.69 1.99 8.26
CA ALA A 76 1.75 3.08 9.23
C ALA A 76 0.55 4.03 9.09
N ILE A 77 0.20 4.42 7.87
CA ILE A 77 -0.98 5.28 7.59
C ILE A 77 -2.28 4.57 8.02
N SER A 78 -2.39 3.26 7.77
CA SER A 78 -3.60 2.49 8.10
C SER A 78 -3.74 2.25 9.61
N VAL A 79 -2.61 2.03 10.32
CA VAL A 79 -2.57 1.77 11.76
C VAL A 79 -2.71 3.06 12.58
N TYR A 80 -2.25 4.20 12.06
CA TYR A 80 -2.38 5.49 12.75
C TYR A 80 -3.80 5.79 13.27
N PRO A 81 -4.88 5.75 12.45
CA PRO A 81 -6.23 5.95 12.97
C PRO A 81 -6.65 4.83 13.93
N MET A 82 -6.18 3.58 13.76
CA MET A 82 -6.50 2.48 14.68
C MET A 82 -5.96 2.69 16.09
N VAL A 83 -4.76 3.26 16.23
CA VAL A 83 -4.11 3.48 17.53
C VAL A 83 -4.62 4.75 18.21
N PHE A 84 -4.84 5.82 17.44
CA PHE A 84 -5.17 7.14 18.00
C PHE A 84 -6.66 7.43 18.07
N SER A 85 -7.50 6.67 17.38
CA SER A 85 -8.95 6.78 17.58
C SER A 85 -9.43 5.71 18.56
N SER A 86 -10.34 6.11 19.45
CA SER A 86 -11.04 5.22 20.35
C SER A 86 -12.03 4.36 19.56
N PHE A 87 -11.53 3.39 18.80
CA PHE A 87 -12.36 2.38 18.17
C PHE A 87 -12.91 1.47 19.28
N THR A 88 -14.07 1.83 19.83
CA THR A 88 -14.98 0.83 20.39
C THR A 88 -15.44 -0.04 19.23
N LEU A 89 -14.91 -1.27 19.19
CA LEU A 89 -15.43 -2.34 18.34
C LEU A 89 -16.82 -2.69 18.90
N GLU A 90 -17.84 -1.90 18.56
CA GLU A 90 -19.23 -2.37 18.63
C GLU A 90 -19.37 -3.42 17.53
N GLY A 91 -18.94 -4.64 17.88
CA GLY A 91 -19.29 -5.83 17.14
C GLY A 91 -20.80 -5.96 17.15
N TYR A 92 -21.37 -6.05 15.95
CA TYR A 92 -22.72 -6.60 15.80
C TYR A 92 -22.72 -8.08 16.20
#